data_AF-A0A8D2IAV8-F1
#
_entry.id   AF-A0A8D2IAV8-F1
#
_cell.length_a   1.000
_cell.length_b   1.000
_cell.length_c   1.000
_cell.angle_alpha   90.00
_cell.angle_beta   90.00
_cell.angle_gamma   90.00
#
_symmetry.space_group_name_H-M   'P 1'
#
loop_
_entity.id
_entity.type
_entity.pdbx_description
1 polymer ?
#
loop_
_entity_poly.entity_id
_entity_poly.type
_entity_poly.pdbx_seq_one_letter_code
_entity_poly.pdbx_strand_id
1 'polypeptide(L)'
;MDPVVALVLCLSCLLLLSLWRQRSGRGKLPPGPMPLPILGNILQIDTKNISKSLTDLSKAYGPVFTVYLGLRPTVVLHGYEAVKEALIDHGEVFSGRGSFPVGDRVTKGFGIIFSTGSRWKVMRRFSLMTLRNFGMGKRSIEDRVQEEARCLMEELRKTECE
;
A
#
# COMPACT_ATOMS: atom_id res chain seq x y z
N MET A 1 -35.84 -14.22 -22.54
CA MET A 1 -35.20 -15.38 -21.88
C MET A 1 -36.29 -16.21 -21.25
N ASP A 2 -36.26 -17.52 -21.43
CA ASP A 2 -37.23 -18.42 -20.79
C ASP A 2 -37.16 -18.22 -19.25
N PRO A 3 -38.30 -18.00 -18.56
CA PRO A 3 -38.32 -17.83 -17.10
C PRO A 3 -37.63 -18.97 -16.36
N VAL A 4 -37.62 -20.20 -16.91
CA VAL A 4 -36.91 -21.35 -16.34
C VAL A 4 -35.40 -21.15 -16.41
N VAL A 5 -34.89 -20.67 -17.54
CA VAL A 5 -33.45 -20.39 -17.72
C VAL A 5 -33.00 -19.28 -16.77
N ALA A 6 -33.82 -18.23 -16.59
CA ALA A 6 -33.54 -17.17 -15.63
C ALA A 6 -33.50 -17.70 -14.18
N LEU A 7 -34.45 -18.57 -13.81
CA LEU A 7 -34.50 -19.17 -12.47
C LEU A 7 -33.27 -20.03 -12.18
N VAL A 8 -32.85 -20.87 -13.14
CA VAL A 8 -31.66 -21.72 -13.00
C VAL A 8 -30.38 -20.89 -12.88
N LEU A 9 -30.25 -19.81 -13.66
CA LEU A 9 -29.13 -18.88 -13.54
C LEU A 9 -29.11 -18.18 -12.17
N CYS A 10 -30.25 -17.73 -11.67
CA CYS A 10 -30.34 -17.12 -10.35
C CYS A 10 -29.97 -18.11 -9.22
N LEU A 11 -30.51 -19.32 -9.24
CA LEU A 11 -30.20 -20.34 -8.23
C LEU A 11 -28.74 -20.76 -8.26
N SER A 12 -28.16 -20.91 -9.46
CA SER A 12 -26.73 -21.22 -9.60
C SER A 12 -25.84 -20.08 -9.10
N CYS A 13 -26.17 -18.82 -9.41
CA CYS A 13 -25.48 -17.65 -8.85
C CYS A 13 -25.56 -17.60 -7.32
N LEU A 14 -26.73 -17.84 -6.73
CA LEU A 14 -26.90 -17.86 -5.27
C LEU A 14 -26.10 -19.00 -4.61
N LEU A 15 -26.07 -20.18 -5.23
CA LEU A 15 -25.25 -21.30 -4.77
C LEU A 15 -23.75 -20.97 -4.84
N LEU A 16 -23.28 -20.36 -5.93
CA LEU A 16 -21.90 -19.93 -6.07
C LEU A 16 -21.52 -18.88 -5.03
N LEU A 17 -22.41 -17.91 -4.77
CA LEU A 17 -22.20 -16.89 -3.74
C LEU A 17 -22.17 -17.50 -2.33
N SER A 18 -23.02 -18.48 -2.03
CA SER A 18 -23.06 -19.11 -0.70
C SER A 18 -21.81 -19.97 -0.44
N LEU A 19 -21.41 -20.79 -1.42
CA LEU A 19 -20.17 -21.57 -1.37
C LEU A 19 -18.95 -20.66 -1.19
N TRP A 20 -18.96 -19.54 -1.90
CA TRP A 20 -17.87 -18.60 -1.84
C TRP A 20 -17.83 -17.82 -0.52
N ARG A 21 -18.98 -17.47 0.06
CA ARG A 21 -19.09 -16.92 1.42
C ARG A 21 -18.51 -17.85 2.46
N GLN A 22 -18.85 -19.14 2.36
CA GLN A 22 -18.35 -20.16 3.26
C GLN A 22 -16.83 -20.36 3.12
N ARG A 23 -16.28 -20.21 1.91
CA ARG A 23 -14.84 -20.33 1.66
C ARG A 23 -14.06 -19.11 2.14
N SER A 24 -14.57 -17.91 1.89
CA SER A 24 -13.91 -16.66 2.27
C SER A 24 -13.77 -16.49 3.80
N GLY A 25 -14.66 -17.10 4.59
CA GLY A 25 -14.59 -17.08 6.06
C GLY A 25 -13.65 -18.11 6.70
N ARG A 26 -13.05 -19.04 5.93
CA ARG A 26 -12.23 -20.16 6.47
C ARG A 26 -10.71 -19.87 6.51
N GLY A 27 -10.32 -18.61 6.44
CA GLY A 27 -8.90 -18.21 6.37
C GLY A 27 -8.21 -18.10 7.74
N LYS A 28 -6.87 -18.24 7.74
CA LYS A 28 -5.99 -17.90 8.89
C LYS A 28 -5.61 -16.41 8.93
N LEU A 29 -6.23 -15.59 8.09
CA LEU A 29 -5.92 -14.17 7.98
C LEU A 29 -6.67 -13.37 9.06
N PRO A 30 -6.16 -12.18 9.42
CA PRO A 30 -6.90 -11.25 10.28
C PRO A 30 -8.32 -10.99 9.77
N PRO A 31 -9.27 -10.67 10.67
CA PRO A 31 -10.66 -10.41 10.29
C PRO A 31 -10.77 -9.26 9.30
N GLY A 32 -11.90 -9.13 8.61
CA GLY A 32 -12.07 -8.05 7.65
C GLY A 32 -13.43 -8.12 6.94
N PRO A 33 -13.76 -7.08 6.15
CA PRO A 33 -14.98 -7.06 5.38
C PRO A 33 -15.01 -8.20 4.36
N MET A 34 -16.16 -8.84 4.23
CA MET A 34 -16.34 -9.93 3.29
C MET A 34 -16.07 -9.44 1.85
N PRO A 35 -15.11 -10.03 1.13
CA PRO A 35 -14.80 -9.60 -0.24
C PRO A 35 -15.97 -9.86 -1.19
N LEU A 36 -15.98 -9.19 -2.36
CA LEU A 36 -16.82 -9.44 -3.55
C LEU A 36 -16.05 -10.25 -4.62
N PRO A 37 -16.74 -11.07 -5.46
CA PRO A 37 -16.05 -12.07 -6.26
C PRO A 37 -15.19 -11.33 -7.27
N ILE A 38 -13.92 -11.72 -7.40
CA ILE A 38 -12.93 -11.10 -8.30
C ILE A 38 -12.49 -9.69 -7.84
N LEU A 39 -13.43 -8.82 -7.46
CA LEU A 39 -13.20 -7.43 -7.10
C LEU A 39 -12.64 -7.24 -5.69
N GLY A 40 -12.83 -8.20 -4.79
CA GLY A 40 -12.45 -8.06 -3.39
C GLY A 40 -13.28 -6.97 -2.71
N ASN A 41 -12.63 -6.11 -1.93
CA ASN A 41 -13.25 -5.01 -1.20
C ASN A 41 -13.13 -3.67 -1.94
N ILE A 42 -12.76 -3.65 -3.23
CA ILE A 42 -12.58 -2.40 -4.00
C ILE A 42 -13.85 -1.52 -3.96
N LEU A 43 -15.04 -2.13 -4.09
CA LEU A 43 -16.31 -1.38 -4.05
C LEU A 43 -16.74 -0.97 -2.63
N GLN A 44 -16.09 -1.53 -1.61
CA GLN A 44 -16.37 -1.24 -0.20
C GLN A 44 -15.39 -0.20 0.38
N ILE A 45 -14.40 0.23 -0.41
CA ILE A 45 -13.40 1.24 -0.03
C ILE A 45 -13.62 2.47 -0.89
N ASP A 46 -13.76 3.64 -0.27
CA ASP A 46 -13.80 4.90 -1.03
C ASP A 46 -12.40 5.20 -1.58
N THR A 47 -12.25 5.08 -2.89
CA THR A 47 -10.98 5.32 -3.60
C THR A 47 -10.54 6.78 -3.57
N LYS A 48 -11.46 7.73 -3.32
CA LYS A 48 -11.12 9.14 -3.14
C LYS A 48 -10.53 9.40 -1.76
N ASN A 49 -10.86 8.59 -0.76
CA ASN A 49 -10.33 8.71 0.59
C ASN A 49 -10.11 7.34 1.24
N ILE A 50 -9.07 6.65 0.76
CA ILE A 50 -8.69 5.31 1.23
C ILE A 50 -8.32 5.35 2.71
N SER A 51 -7.56 6.37 3.14
CA SER A 51 -7.11 6.49 4.54
C SER A 51 -8.29 6.55 5.53
N LYS A 52 -9.30 7.37 5.23
CA LYS A 52 -10.53 7.43 6.03
C LYS A 52 -11.27 6.11 6.01
N SER A 53 -11.45 5.50 4.83
CA SER A 53 -12.13 4.20 4.69
C SER A 53 -11.47 3.11 5.52
N LEU A 54 -10.13 3.02 5.49
CA LEU A 54 -9.37 2.06 6.29
C LEU A 54 -9.45 2.37 7.79
N THR A 55 -9.52 3.64 8.18
CA THR A 55 -9.75 4.04 9.58
C THR A 55 -11.15 3.68 10.06
N ASP A 56 -12.17 3.80 9.22
CA ASP A 56 -13.53 3.39 9.59
C ASP A 56 -13.65 1.85 9.68
N LEU A 57 -12.94 1.12 8.82
CA LEU A 57 -12.82 -0.33 8.94
C LEU A 57 -12.07 -0.76 10.21
N SER A 58 -11.03 -0.03 10.63
CA SER A 58 -10.30 -0.39 11.85
C SER A 58 -11.16 -0.27 13.13
N LYS A 59 -12.16 0.63 13.14
CA LYS A 59 -13.15 0.71 14.23
C LYS A 59 -14.02 -0.54 14.32
N ALA A 60 -14.31 -1.20 13.19
CA ALA A 60 -15.17 -2.37 13.12
C ALA A 60 -14.40 -3.70 13.29
N TYR A 61 -13.20 -3.80 12.73
CA TYR A 61 -12.41 -5.04 12.66
C TYR A 61 -11.18 -5.04 13.57
N GLY A 62 -10.88 -3.92 14.21
CA GLY A 62 -9.70 -3.74 15.07
C GLY A 62 -8.46 -3.22 14.33
N PRO A 63 -7.32 -3.14 15.02
CA PRO A 63 -6.10 -2.52 14.51
C PRO A 63 -5.39 -3.35 13.42
N VAL A 64 -5.69 -4.65 13.30
CA VAL A 64 -5.12 -5.54 12.29
C VAL A 64 -6.25 -6.26 11.58
N PHE A 65 -6.43 -5.94 10.30
CA PHE A 65 -7.54 -6.48 9.50
C PHE A 65 -7.14 -6.72 8.05
N THR A 66 -7.89 -7.54 7.34
CA THR A 66 -7.61 -7.90 5.94
C THR A 66 -8.59 -7.21 5.00
N VAL A 67 -8.07 -6.59 3.95
CA VAL A 67 -8.86 -6.17 2.78
C VAL A 67 -8.31 -6.85 1.53
N TYR A 68 -9.15 -7.10 0.55
CA TYR A 68 -8.82 -7.71 -0.72
C TYR A 68 -8.84 -6.64 -1.81
N LEU A 69 -7.70 -6.39 -2.44
CA LEU A 69 -7.61 -5.53 -3.61
C LEU A 69 -7.68 -6.42 -4.86
N GLY A 70 -8.89 -6.60 -5.39
CA GLY A 70 -9.18 -7.66 -6.34
C GLY A 70 -9.09 -9.02 -5.65
N LEU A 71 -8.24 -9.91 -6.17
CA LEU A 71 -7.98 -11.22 -5.56
C LEU A 71 -6.80 -11.21 -4.56
N ARG A 72 -6.12 -10.08 -4.38
CA ARG A 72 -4.92 -9.99 -3.54
C ARG A 72 -5.30 -9.63 -2.10
N PRO A 73 -5.08 -10.51 -1.11
CA PRO A 73 -5.25 -10.14 0.30
C PRO A 73 -4.17 -9.14 0.72
N THR A 74 -4.58 -8.12 1.46
CA THR A 74 -3.75 -7.05 1.99
C THR A 74 -4.10 -6.87 3.46
N VAL A 75 -3.13 -7.16 4.33
CA VAL A 75 -3.27 -6.90 5.77
C VAL A 75 -2.99 -5.43 6.02
N VAL A 76 -3.94 -4.76 6.68
CA VAL A 76 -3.84 -3.36 7.09
C VAL A 76 -3.47 -3.34 8.56
N LEU A 77 -2.46 -2.53 8.87
CA LEU A 77 -2.03 -2.23 10.23
C LEU A 77 -2.44 -0.80 10.54
N HIS A 78 -3.23 -0.62 11.60
CA HIS A 78 -3.79 0.66 12.02
C HIS A 78 -3.52 0.91 13.50
N GLY A 79 -3.09 2.12 13.82
CA GLY A 79 -2.68 2.49 15.18
C GLY A 79 -1.21 2.25 15.46
N TYR A 80 -0.68 2.97 16.45
CA TYR A 80 0.74 3.01 16.77
C TYR A 80 1.31 1.63 17.13
N GLU A 81 0.66 0.92 18.05
CA GLU A 81 1.17 -0.37 18.56
C GLU A 81 1.31 -1.41 17.44
N ALA A 82 0.25 -1.60 16.63
CA ALA A 82 0.27 -2.57 15.53
C ALA A 82 1.33 -2.23 14.46
N VAL A 83 1.51 -0.95 14.16
CA VAL A 83 2.51 -0.50 13.19
C VAL A 83 3.93 -0.65 13.74
N LYS A 84 4.14 -0.29 15.02
CA LYS A 84 5.43 -0.45 15.70
C LYS A 84 5.82 -1.93 15.77
N GLU A 85 4.93 -2.78 16.25
CA GLU A 85 5.20 -4.21 16.41
C GLU A 85 5.63 -4.84 15.07
N ALA A 86 4.90 -4.56 13.99
CA ALA A 86 5.24 -5.12 12.68
C ALA A 86 6.51 -4.51 12.08
N LEU A 87 6.62 -3.19 12.03
CA LEU A 87 7.68 -2.52 11.26
C LEU A 87 8.99 -2.33 12.02
N ILE A 88 8.96 -2.40 13.36
CA ILE A 88 10.14 -2.26 14.23
C ILE A 88 10.45 -3.61 14.87
N ASP A 89 9.55 -4.13 15.71
CA ASP A 89 9.84 -5.31 16.53
C ASP A 89 10.01 -6.57 15.65
N HIS A 90 9.23 -6.67 14.56
CA HIS A 90 9.36 -7.69 13.51
C HIS A 90 9.90 -7.15 12.17
N GLY A 91 10.70 -6.09 12.22
CA GLY A 91 11.10 -5.33 11.03
C GLY A 91 11.74 -6.14 9.89
N GLU A 92 12.49 -7.22 10.18
CA GLU A 92 13.06 -8.07 9.12
C GLU A 92 11.97 -8.86 8.36
N VAL A 93 10.94 -9.35 9.05
CA VAL A 93 9.82 -10.09 8.45
C VAL A 93 8.99 -9.16 7.57
N PHE A 94 8.76 -7.93 8.02
CA PHE A 94 8.01 -6.90 7.29
C PHE A 94 8.88 -6.01 6.41
N SER A 95 10.16 -6.35 6.20
CA SER A 95 11.11 -5.56 5.41
C SER A 95 10.86 -5.62 3.89
N GLY A 96 9.94 -6.47 3.44
CA GLY A 96 9.58 -6.65 2.03
C GLY A 96 9.02 -5.38 1.37
N ARG A 97 8.86 -5.43 0.04
CA ARG A 97 8.16 -4.40 -0.73
C ARG A 97 6.94 -5.02 -1.38
N GLY A 98 5.79 -4.37 -1.22
CA GLY A 98 4.56 -4.82 -1.86
C GLY A 98 4.67 -4.75 -3.38
N SER A 99 4.13 -5.75 -4.08
CA SER A 99 4.02 -5.71 -5.54
C SER A 99 2.89 -4.77 -5.94
N PHE A 100 3.26 -3.68 -6.61
CA PHE A 100 2.34 -2.76 -7.25
C PHE A 100 2.57 -2.84 -8.76
N PRO A 101 1.55 -3.21 -9.57
CA PRO A 101 1.74 -3.44 -11.01
C PRO A 101 2.41 -2.27 -11.74
N VAL A 102 2.13 -1.03 -11.33
CA VAL A 102 2.76 0.17 -11.90
C VAL A 102 4.25 0.22 -11.55
N GLY A 103 4.60 0.06 -10.27
CA GLY A 103 5.99 0.04 -9.80
C GLY A 103 6.80 -1.09 -10.45
N ASP A 104 6.20 -2.28 -10.56
CA ASP A 104 6.82 -3.44 -11.18
C ASP A 104 7.05 -3.25 -12.69
N ARG A 105 6.13 -2.60 -13.40
CA ARG A 105 6.31 -2.29 -14.83
C ARG A 105 7.42 -1.27 -15.07
N VAL A 106 7.48 -0.21 -14.25
CA VAL A 106 8.45 0.87 -14.41
C VAL A 106 9.85 0.40 -14.00
N THR A 107 9.96 -0.28 -12.87
CA THR A 107 11.26 -0.63 -12.30
C THR A 107 11.72 -2.05 -12.60
N LYS A 108 10.81 -2.95 -13.02
CA LYS A 108 11.07 -4.38 -13.21
C LYS A 108 11.73 -5.04 -11.98
N GLY A 109 11.45 -4.52 -10.78
CA GLY A 109 12.05 -4.99 -9.52
C GLY A 109 13.52 -4.57 -9.32
N PHE A 110 14.00 -3.57 -10.06
CA PHE A 110 15.33 -2.95 -9.89
C PHE A 110 15.25 -1.63 -9.10
N GLY A 111 16.42 -1.08 -8.76
CA GLY A 111 16.54 0.15 -7.98
C GLY A 111 16.45 -0.08 -6.48
N ILE A 112 16.01 0.93 -5.73
CA ILE A 112 16.01 0.94 -4.25
C ILE A 112 14.59 0.95 -3.68
N ILE A 113 13.64 1.60 -4.34
CA ILE A 113 12.30 1.82 -3.78
C ILE A 113 11.44 0.55 -3.84
N PHE A 114 11.43 -0.13 -4.99
CA PHE A 114 10.59 -1.31 -5.27
C PHE A 114 11.35 -2.64 -5.32
N SER A 115 12.66 -2.65 -5.08
CA SER A 115 13.42 -3.91 -5.01
C SER A 115 13.28 -4.56 -3.63
N THR A 116 13.48 -5.89 -3.57
CA THR A 116 13.44 -6.65 -2.32
C THR A 116 14.64 -7.59 -2.18
N GLY A 117 14.79 -8.21 -1.01
CA GLY A 117 15.83 -9.20 -0.72
C GLY A 117 17.26 -8.63 -0.74
N SER A 118 18.23 -9.48 -1.11
CA SER A 118 19.66 -9.14 -1.13
C SER A 118 19.98 -7.95 -2.03
N ARG A 119 19.33 -7.87 -3.20
CA ARG A 119 19.47 -6.75 -4.15
C ARG A 119 19.16 -5.41 -3.48
N TRP A 120 18.03 -5.34 -2.78
CA TRP A 120 17.63 -4.14 -2.04
C TRP A 120 18.64 -3.79 -0.94
N LYS A 121 19.06 -4.78 -0.14
CA LYS A 121 20.03 -4.58 0.95
C LYS A 121 21.34 -3.98 0.45
N VAL A 122 21.89 -4.51 -0.64
CA VAL A 122 23.14 -4.02 -1.24
C VAL A 122 22.96 -2.60 -1.78
N MET A 123 21.94 -2.35 -2.60
CA MET A 123 21.71 -1.04 -3.20
C MET A 123 21.43 0.03 -2.15
N ARG A 124 20.60 -0.27 -1.14
CA ARG A 124 20.32 0.67 -0.04
C ARG A 124 21.59 1.01 0.73
N ARG A 125 22.42 0.02 1.08
CA ARG A 125 23.66 0.24 1.82
C ARG A 125 24.63 1.13 1.04
N PHE A 126 24.84 0.79 -0.24
CA PHE A 126 25.68 1.57 -1.13
C PHE A 126 25.18 3.01 -1.24
N SER A 127 23.90 3.22 -1.53
CA SER A 127 23.34 4.56 -1.70
C SER A 127 23.39 5.41 -0.43
N LEU A 128 23.10 4.84 0.74
CA LEU A 128 23.21 5.59 2.01
C LEU A 128 24.66 6.01 2.30
N MET A 129 25.63 5.14 2.04
CA MET A 129 27.05 5.49 2.18
C MET A 129 27.45 6.60 1.20
N THR A 130 27.07 6.45 -0.07
CA THR A 130 27.35 7.43 -1.12
C THR A 130 26.73 8.79 -0.80
N LEU A 131 25.47 8.83 -0.33
CA LEU A 131 24.81 10.08 0.08
C LEU A 131 25.54 10.75 1.26
N ARG A 132 25.98 9.99 2.26
CA ARG A 132 26.78 10.53 3.39
C ARG A 132 28.14 11.06 2.92
N ASN A 133 28.77 10.40 1.94
CA ASN A 133 30.01 10.86 1.34
C ASN A 133 29.81 12.17 0.58
N PHE A 134 28.69 12.33 -0.13
CA PHE A 134 28.27 13.58 -0.76
C PHE A 134 27.71 14.63 0.22
N GLY A 135 27.80 14.40 1.53
CA GLY A 135 27.49 15.39 2.55
C GLY A 135 26.11 15.32 3.17
N MET A 136 25.32 14.27 2.91
CA MET A 136 24.04 14.06 3.60
C MET A 136 24.26 14.03 5.12
N GLY A 137 23.57 14.91 5.84
CA GLY A 137 23.74 15.11 7.28
C GLY A 137 24.94 15.96 7.67
N LYS A 138 25.58 16.65 6.73
CA LYS A 138 26.68 17.60 6.95
C LYS A 138 26.27 19.01 6.49
N ARG A 139 27.02 20.01 6.97
CA ARG A 139 26.85 21.43 6.60
C ARG A 139 26.88 21.68 5.09
N SER A 140 27.67 20.91 4.33
CA SER A 140 27.72 21.06 2.88
C SER A 140 26.38 20.86 2.17
N ILE A 141 25.51 19.98 2.68
CA ILE A 141 24.15 19.83 2.13
C ILE A 141 23.22 20.92 2.66
N GLU A 142 23.41 21.38 3.90
CA GLU A 142 22.69 22.55 4.42
C GLU A 142 22.95 23.79 3.56
N ASP A 143 24.20 24.06 3.21
CA ASP A 143 24.59 25.19 2.36
C ASP A 143 23.91 25.11 0.98
N ARG A 144 23.86 23.92 0.37
CA ARG A 144 23.15 23.70 -0.91
C ARG A 144 21.64 23.89 -0.78
N VAL A 145 21.04 23.46 0.31
CA VAL A 145 19.60 23.69 0.57
C VAL A 145 19.32 25.19 0.72
N GLN A 146 20.20 25.93 1.41
CA GLN A 146 20.08 27.38 1.53
C GLN A 146 20.25 28.11 0.20
N GLU A 147 21.16 27.65 -0.65
CA GLU A 147 21.35 28.16 -2.01
C GLU A 147 20.06 27.99 -2.84
N GLU A 148 19.51 26.78 -2.92
CA GLU A 148 18.25 26.51 -3.65
C GLU A 148 17.07 27.30 -3.08
N ALA A 149 17.02 27.50 -1.75
CA ALA A 149 16.00 28.33 -1.13
C ALA A 149 16.10 29.81 -1.55
N ARG A 150 17.32 30.34 -1.74
CA ARG A 150 17.51 31.71 -2.27
C ARG A 150 17.06 31.81 -3.72
N CYS A 151 17.44 30.83 -4.56
CA CYS A 151 16.98 30.75 -5.95
C CYS A 151 15.45 30.71 -6.02
N LEU A 152 14.80 29.88 -5.20
CA LEU A 152 13.35 29.81 -5.11
C LEU A 152 12.72 31.16 -4.74
N MET A 153 13.27 31.84 -3.74
CA MET A 153 12.77 33.16 -3.32
C MET A 153 12.92 34.22 -4.40
N GLU A 154 13.98 34.15 -5.20
CA GLU A 154 14.17 35.05 -6.34
C GLU A 154 13.12 34.81 -7.43
N GLU A 155 12.85 33.55 -7.77
CA GLU A 155 11.81 33.20 -8.74
C GLU A 155 10.41 33.58 -8.27
N LEU A 156 10.08 33.38 -6.99
CA LEU A 156 8.79 33.81 -6.43
C LEU A 156 8.61 35.34 -6.54
N ARG A 157 9.65 36.13 -6.25
CA ARG A 157 9.57 37.59 -6.38
C ARG A 157 9.30 38.05 -7.82
N LYS A 158 9.82 37.33 -8.81
CA LYS A 158 9.55 37.65 -10.23
C LYS A 158 8.06 37.50 -10.55
N THR A 159 7.38 36.54 -9.95
CA THR A 159 5.94 36.32 -10.15
C THR A 159 5.03 37.32 -9.41
N GLU A 160 5.53 38.02 -8.39
CA GLU A 160 4.78 39.06 -7.68
C GLU A 160 4.85 40.44 -8.36
N CYS A 161 5.74 40.60 -9.35
CA CYS A 161 5.90 41.83 -10.12
C CYS A 161 5.13 41.82 -11.46
N GLU A 162 4.35 40.76 -11.75
CA GLU A 162 3.34 40.70 -12.81
C GLU A 162 1.93 40.86 -12.21
#